data_AF-A0A507FGW6-F1
#
_entry.id   AF-A0A507FGW6-F1
#
_cell.length_a   1.000
_cell.length_b   1.000
_cell.length_c   1.000
_cell.angle_alpha   90.00
_cell.angle_beta   90.00
_cell.angle_gamma   90.00
#
_symmetry.space_group_name_H-M   'P 1'
#
loop_
_entity.id
_entity.type
_entity.pdbx_description
1 polymer ?
#
loop_
_entity_poly.entity_id
_entity_poly.type
_entity_poly.pdbx_seq_one_letter_code
_entity_poly.pdbx_strand_id
1 'polypeptide(L)'
;MPKVKRGRKPPPEGWDLIEPTLEDLTRQMRDAENESHEGKRKAETSWPIFRIHHQRSRYIYEMYYKRKAISKELYDYCVKMGHADENLIAKWRKTGK
;
A
#
# COMPACT_ATOMS: atom_id res chain seq x y z
N MET A 1 5.44 15.38 5.41
CA MET A 1 4.74 16.00 4.25
C MET A 1 3.78 14.98 3.64
N PRO A 2 2.48 15.23 3.46
CA PRO A 2 1.58 14.28 2.81
C PRO A 2 2.03 13.99 1.37
N LYS A 3 1.82 12.76 0.88
CA LYS A 3 2.12 12.40 -0.52
C LYS A 3 1.30 13.34 -1.41
N VAL A 4 1.93 14.04 -2.36
CA VAL A 4 1.22 14.92 -3.30
C VAL A 4 0.13 14.08 -3.99
N LYS A 5 -1.14 14.45 -3.79
CA LYS A 5 -2.29 13.74 -4.37
C LYS A 5 -2.15 13.78 -5.90
N ARG A 6 -1.82 12.65 -6.52
CA ARG A 6 -1.72 12.49 -7.99
C ARG A 6 -3.11 12.40 -8.62
N GLY A 7 -3.88 13.48 -8.55
CA GLY A 7 -5.21 13.55 -9.14
C GLY A 7 -5.99 14.74 -8.58
N ARG A 8 -6.66 15.49 -9.46
CA ARG A 8 -7.55 16.60 -9.07
C ARG A 8 -8.90 16.11 -8.52
N LYS A 9 -9.25 14.84 -8.73
CA LYS A 9 -10.54 14.29 -8.29
C LYS A 9 -10.51 13.98 -6.79
N PRO A 10 -11.60 14.27 -6.06
CA PRO A 10 -11.72 13.84 -4.68
C PRO A 10 -11.66 12.31 -4.59
N PRO A 11 -11.19 11.76 -3.45
CA PRO A 11 -11.19 10.32 -3.24
C PRO A 11 -12.63 9.78 -3.29
N PRO A 12 -12.85 8.56 -3.83
CA PRO A 12 -14.18 7.94 -3.87
C PRO A 12 -14.74 7.61 -2.48
N GLU A 13 -16.03 7.30 -2.43
CA GLU A 13 -16.74 6.90 -1.20
C GLU A 13 -16.05 5.72 -0.50
N GLY A 14 -15.96 5.79 0.84
CA GLY A 14 -15.32 4.78 1.67
C GLY A 14 -13.80 4.99 1.89
N TRP A 15 -13.22 6.07 1.37
CA TRP A 15 -11.81 6.42 1.59
C TRP A 15 -11.47 6.61 3.08
N ASP A 16 -12.36 7.23 3.84
CA ASP A 16 -12.17 7.50 5.27
C ASP A 16 -11.96 6.22 6.11
N LEU A 17 -12.46 5.07 5.62
CA LEU A 17 -12.29 3.77 6.28
C LEU A 17 -10.86 3.22 6.15
N ILE A 18 -10.18 3.56 5.06
CA ILE A 18 -8.86 3.02 4.71
C ILE A 18 -7.73 4.03 4.90
N GLU A 19 -8.03 5.33 4.83
CA GLU A 19 -7.06 6.42 4.91
C GLU A 19 -6.17 6.33 6.16
N PRO A 20 -6.70 6.17 7.39
CA PRO A 20 -5.85 6.16 8.59
C PRO A 20 -4.80 5.03 8.56
N THR A 21 -5.18 3.87 8.03
CA THR A 21 -4.27 2.72 7.93
C THR A 21 -3.23 2.92 6.83
N LEU A 22 -3.62 3.51 5.70
CA LEU A 22 -2.69 3.83 4.61
C LEU A 22 -1.70 4.93 5.00
N GLU A 23 -2.13 5.90 5.80
CA GLU A 23 -1.25 6.95 6.32
C GLU A 23 -0.24 6.40 7.30
N ASP A 24 -0.65 5.52 8.22
CA ASP A 24 0.28 4.85 9.14
C ASP A 24 1.33 4.02 8.39
N LEU A 25 0.91 3.20 7.41
CA LEU A 25 1.85 2.44 6.58
C LEU A 25 2.77 3.35 5.74
N THR A 26 2.29 4.52 5.34
CA THR A 26 3.11 5.51 4.64
C THR A 26 4.12 6.17 5.57
N ARG A 27 3.75 6.42 6.83
CA ARG A 27 4.67 6.90 7.86
C ARG A 27 5.75 5.86 8.14
N GLN A 28 5.37 4.60 8.40
CA GLN A 28 6.32 3.51 8.60
C GLN A 28 7.27 3.34 7.42
N MET A 29 6.80 3.50 6.18
CA MET A 29 7.66 3.46 4.99
C MET A 29 8.74 4.55 5.04
N ARG A 30 8.37 5.78 5.43
CA ARG A 30 9.34 6.89 5.54
C ARG A 30 10.33 6.66 6.66
N ASP A 31 9.87 6.12 7.78
CA ASP A 31 10.76 5.81 8.90
C ASP A 31 11.77 4.73 8.50
N ALA A 32 11.33 3.71 7.74
CA ALA A 32 12.20 2.69 7.18
C ALA A 32 13.17 3.23 6.11
N GLU A 33 12.74 4.20 5.29
CA GLU A 33 13.60 4.88 4.31
C GLU A 33 14.69 5.74 4.99
N ASN A 34 14.38 6.35 6.13
CA ASN A 34 15.31 7.18 6.90
C ASN A 34 16.15 6.41 7.93
N GLU A 35 15.88 5.12 8.13
CA GLU A 35 16.56 4.29 9.12
C GLU A 35 18.04 4.15 8.78
N SER A 36 18.92 4.28 9.79
CA SER A 36 20.35 4.06 9.59
C SER A 36 20.63 2.66 9.04
N HIS A 37 21.58 2.61 8.10
CA HIS A 37 22.05 1.38 7.47
C HIS A 37 23.31 0.83 8.15
N GLU A 38 23.77 1.46 9.24
CA GLU A 38 24.96 1.05 9.97
C GLU A 38 24.77 -0.35 10.57
N GLY A 39 25.78 -1.22 10.37
CA GLY A 39 25.75 -2.61 10.84
C GLY A 39 24.83 -3.56 10.05
N LYS A 40 24.07 -3.08 9.04
CA LYS A 40 23.21 -3.92 8.20
C LYS A 40 23.89 -4.28 6.88
N ARG A 41 23.58 -5.46 6.34
CA ARG A 41 23.96 -5.80 4.96
C ARG A 41 23.16 -4.95 3.98
N LYS A 42 23.73 -4.66 2.80
CA LYS A 42 23.04 -3.87 1.75
C LYS A 42 21.62 -4.37 1.45
N ALA A 43 21.40 -5.69 1.45
CA ALA A 43 20.08 -6.27 1.21
C ALA A 43 19.10 -6.05 2.40
N GLU A 44 19.60 -6.10 3.63
CA GLU A 44 18.80 -6.00 4.86
C GLU A 44 18.18 -4.63 5.02
N THR A 45 18.86 -3.59 4.55
CA THR A 45 18.33 -2.23 4.45
C THR A 45 17.00 -2.18 3.67
N SER A 46 16.85 -2.99 2.63
CA SER A 46 15.65 -2.95 1.78
C SER A 46 14.50 -3.84 2.28
N TRP A 47 14.77 -4.79 3.18
CA TRP A 47 13.76 -5.75 3.63
C TRP A 47 12.55 -5.09 4.33
N PRO A 48 12.72 -4.10 5.23
CA PRO A 48 11.60 -3.39 5.83
C PRO A 48 10.74 -2.68 4.79
N ILE A 49 11.37 -2.04 3.79
CA ILE A 49 10.69 -1.36 2.69
C ILE A 49 9.80 -2.34 1.92
N PHE A 50 10.35 -3.49 1.50
CA PHE A 50 9.57 -4.51 0.80
C PHE A 50 8.45 -5.12 1.66
N ARG A 51 8.70 -5.31 2.96
CA ARG A 51 7.69 -5.80 3.91
C ARG A 51 6.50 -4.82 4.01
N ILE A 52 6.77 -3.53 4.15
CA ILE A 52 5.73 -2.49 4.26
C ILE A 52 4.99 -2.34 2.91
N HIS A 53 5.70 -2.37 1.78
CA HIS A 53 5.07 -2.34 0.45
C HIS A 53 4.12 -3.52 0.23
N HIS A 54 4.54 -4.72 0.64
CA HIS A 54 3.71 -5.92 0.60
C HIS A 54 2.49 -5.77 1.52
N GLN A 55 2.68 -5.32 2.76
CA GLN A 55 1.60 -5.11 3.73
C GLN A 55 0.55 -4.12 3.23
N ARG A 56 0.99 -2.99 2.65
CA ARG A 56 0.11 -1.96 2.08
C ARG A 56 -0.74 -2.51 0.93
N SER A 57 -0.12 -3.24 0.00
CA SER A 57 -0.84 -3.86 -1.11
C SER A 57 -1.78 -4.97 -0.63
N ARG A 58 -1.38 -5.73 0.40
CA ARG A 58 -2.18 -6.81 0.98
C ARG A 58 -3.43 -6.28 1.68
N TYR A 59 -3.30 -5.18 2.41
CA TYR A 59 -4.44 -4.52 3.07
C TYR A 59 -5.53 -4.15 2.06
N ILE A 60 -5.17 -3.48 0.96
CA ILE A 60 -6.12 -3.12 -0.11
C ILE A 60 -6.72 -4.38 -0.78
N TYR A 61 -5.90 -5.39 -1.04
CA TYR A 61 -6.39 -6.67 -1.58
C TYR A 61 -7.44 -7.31 -0.66
N GLU A 62 -7.19 -7.36 0.66
CA GLU A 62 -8.11 -7.95 1.61
C GLU A 62 -9.40 -7.15 1.74
N MET A 63 -9.30 -5.82 1.75
CA MET A 63 -10.49 -4.96 1.81
C MET A 63 -11.40 -5.14 0.61
N TYR A 64 -10.86 -5.33 -0.60
CA TYR A 64 -11.66 -5.50 -1.81
C TYR A 64 -12.07 -6.97 -2.05
N TYR A 65 -11.12 -7.90 -2.12
CA TYR A 65 -11.38 -9.28 -2.57
C TYR A 65 -11.87 -10.22 -1.46
N LYS A 66 -11.51 -9.97 -0.19
CA LYS A 66 -11.86 -10.87 0.93
C LYS A 66 -13.03 -10.31 1.73
N ARG A 67 -12.88 -9.11 2.28
CA ARG A 67 -13.87 -8.46 3.15
C ARG A 67 -14.96 -7.74 2.36
N LYS A 68 -14.70 -7.35 1.12
CA LYS A 68 -15.62 -6.57 0.26
C LYS A 68 -16.11 -5.27 0.93
N ALA A 69 -15.23 -4.64 1.71
CA ALA A 69 -15.52 -3.41 2.47
C ALA A 69 -15.37 -2.14 1.63
N ILE A 70 -14.71 -2.23 0.46
CA ILE A 70 -14.50 -1.10 -0.45
C ILE A 70 -15.09 -1.38 -1.82
N SER A 71 -15.53 -0.32 -2.50
CA SER A 71 -16.07 -0.40 -3.86
C SER A 71 -14.96 -0.66 -4.89
N LYS A 72 -15.35 -1.11 -6.08
CA LYS A 72 -14.41 -1.28 -7.20
C LYS A 72 -13.77 0.05 -7.60
N GLU A 73 -14.54 1.14 -7.56
CA GLU A 73 -14.03 2.48 -7.87
C GLU A 73 -12.93 2.92 -6.90
N LEU A 74 -13.13 2.67 -5.58
CA LEU A 74 -12.13 2.98 -4.57
C LEU A 74 -10.88 2.10 -4.72
N TYR A 75 -11.06 0.81 -5.04
CA TYR A 75 -9.96 -0.10 -5.33
C TYR A 75 -9.12 0.38 -6.53
N ASP A 76 -9.76 0.68 -7.66
CA ASP A 76 -9.11 1.15 -8.88
C ASP A 76 -8.39 2.50 -8.63
N TYR A 77 -9.00 3.38 -7.82
CA TYR A 77 -8.37 4.62 -7.37
C TYR A 77 -7.09 4.36 -6.55
N CYS A 78 -7.14 3.42 -5.59
CA CYS A 78 -5.98 3.07 -4.76
C CYS A 78 -4.81 2.53 -5.59
N VAL A 79 -5.10 1.68 -6.59
CA VAL A 79 -4.10 1.17 -7.53
C VAL A 79 -3.51 2.31 -8.37
N LYS A 80 -4.36 3.16 -8.96
CA LYS A 80 -3.92 4.29 -9.80
C LYS A 80 -3.06 5.31 -9.05
N MET A 81 -3.36 5.55 -7.77
CA MET A 81 -2.62 6.46 -6.90
C MET A 81 -1.32 5.85 -6.34
N GLY A 82 -1.07 4.56 -6.59
CA GLY A 82 0.10 3.84 -6.10
C GLY A 82 0.04 3.52 -4.61
N HIS A 83 -1.16 3.37 -4.04
CA HIS A 83 -1.34 2.80 -2.70
C HIS A 83 -1.27 1.27 -2.74
N ALA A 84 -1.60 0.64 -3.86
CA ALA A 84 -1.51 -0.80 -4.06
C ALA A 84 -0.75 -1.15 -5.34
N ASP A 85 -0.05 -2.28 -5.32
CA ASP A 85 0.68 -2.81 -6.47
C ASP A 85 -0.19 -3.79 -7.27
N GLU A 86 -0.54 -3.39 -8.50
CA GLU A 86 -1.38 -4.18 -9.42
C GLU A 86 -0.74 -5.53 -9.75
N ASN A 87 0.56 -5.55 -10.03
CA ASN A 87 1.27 -6.76 -10.43
C ASN A 87 1.32 -7.76 -9.28
N LEU A 88 1.58 -7.28 -8.08
CA LEU A 88 1.60 -8.11 -6.87
C LEU A 88 0.22 -8.71 -6.58
N ILE A 89 -0.83 -7.90 -6.67
CA ILE A 89 -2.21 -8.36 -6.48
C ILE A 89 -2.59 -9.39 -7.55
N ALA A 90 -2.21 -9.16 -8.81
CA ALA A 90 -2.43 -10.11 -9.88
C ALA A 90 -1.77 -11.47 -9.60
N LYS A 91 -0.64 -11.51 -8.88
CA LYS A 91 -0.02 -12.79 -8.45
C LYS A 91 -0.85 -13.50 -7.38
N TRP A 92 -1.34 -12.81 -6.36
CA TRP A 92 -2.18 -13.44 -5.30
C TRP A 92 -3.54 -13.95 -5.79
N ARG A 93 -4.00 -13.47 -6.94
CA ARG A 93 -5.24 -13.96 -7.55
C ARG A 93 -5.06 -15.28 -8.31
N LYS A 94 -3.83 -15.65 -8.69
CA LYS A 94 -3.59 -16.91 -9.41
C LYS A 94 -3.57 -18.08 -8.43
N THR A 95 -4.29 -19.14 -8.74
CA THR A 95 -4.29 -20.38 -7.96
C THR A 95 -2.88 -21.01 -7.98
N GLY A 96 -2.28 -21.24 -6.81
CA GLY A 96 -0.96 -21.88 -6.69
C GLY A 96 0.19 -20.97 -6.22
N LYS A 97 -0.10 -19.75 -5.74
CA LYS A 97 0.80 -18.96 -4.90
C LYS A 97 0.09 -18.49 -3.63
#